data_AF-A0A965KPM2-F1
#
_entry.id   AF-A0A965KPM2-F1
#
_cell.length_a   1.000
_cell.length_b   1.000
_cell.length_c   1.000
_cell.angle_alpha   90.00
_cell.angle_beta   90.00
_cell.angle_gamma   90.00
#
_symmetry.space_group_name_H-M   'P 1'
#
loop_
_entity.id
_entity.type
_entity.pdbx_description
1 polymer ?
#
loop_
_entity_poly.entity_id
_entity_poly.type
_entity_poly.pdbx_seq_one_letter_code
_entity_poly.pdbx_strand_id
1 'polypeptide(L)'
;DSARKVFFVHGGTEAGEREEIRKIVETQENAIIIASYGTFSTGISIRRLNNIIFASPSKSRIRVLQSIGRQLRVSEHKMVARLFDIGDDLSWKSWVNHTMRHMNERIKIYESEGFTHKVVKVDIGGKQT
;
A
#
# COMPACT_ATOMS: atom_id res chain seq x y z
N ASP A 1 -8.03 12.52 16.00
CA ASP A 1 -6.83 13.28 16.38
C ASP A 1 -6.49 14.23 15.24
N SER A 2 -6.75 15.52 15.45
CA SER A 2 -6.68 16.59 14.46
C SER A 2 -5.25 17.07 14.16
N ALA A 3 -4.24 16.55 14.86
CA ALA A 3 -2.84 16.92 14.67
C ALA A 3 -2.12 16.12 13.55
N ARG A 4 -2.76 15.10 12.98
CA ARG A 4 -2.13 14.23 11.99
C ARG A 4 -2.16 14.88 10.59
N LYS A 5 -0.99 15.12 10.01
CA LYS A 5 -0.90 15.65 8.64
C LYS A 5 -1.25 14.56 7.63
N VAL A 6 -2.20 14.86 6.77
CA VAL A 6 -2.66 13.98 5.68
C VAL A 6 -2.39 14.70 4.36
N PHE A 7 -1.70 14.02 3.45
CA PHE A 7 -1.37 14.52 2.12
C PHE A 7 -2.09 13.68 1.08
N PHE A 8 -2.65 14.33 0.05
CA PHE A 8 -3.29 13.64 -1.07
C PHE A 8 -2.48 13.90 -2.35
N VAL A 9 -2.06 12.83 -3.03
CA VAL A 9 -1.21 12.92 -4.22
C VAL A 9 -1.84 12.10 -5.34
N HIS A 10 -2.07 12.72 -6.49
CA HIS A 10 -2.63 12.05 -7.67
C HIS A 10 -2.01 12.59 -8.96
N GLY A 11 -2.39 12.00 -10.10
CA GLY A 11 -1.77 12.31 -11.40
C GLY A 11 -1.67 13.79 -11.76
N GLY A 12 -2.60 14.62 -11.26
CA GLY A 12 -2.63 16.06 -11.48
C GLY A 12 -1.82 16.89 -10.49
N THR A 13 -1.30 16.31 -9.40
CA THR A 13 -0.42 17.00 -8.45
C THR A 13 0.88 17.38 -9.16
N GLU A 14 1.26 18.66 -9.10
CA GLU A 14 2.46 19.16 -9.77
C GLU A 14 3.74 18.56 -9.17
N ALA A 15 4.81 18.50 -9.96
CA ALA A 15 6.08 17.92 -9.52
C ALA A 15 6.68 18.67 -8.30
N GLY A 16 6.54 20.00 -8.25
CA GLY A 16 7.01 20.81 -7.12
C GLY A 16 6.27 20.48 -5.81
N GLU A 17 4.95 20.37 -5.88
CA GLU A 17 4.10 20.00 -4.73
C GLU A 17 4.44 18.60 -4.21
N ARG A 18 4.68 17.63 -5.11
CA ARG A 18 5.11 16.27 -4.74
C ARG A 18 6.44 16.28 -3.97
N GLU A 19 7.38 17.12 -4.38
CA GLU A 19 8.69 17.26 -3.74
C GLU A 19 8.59 17.95 -2.38
N GLU A 20 7.70 18.93 -2.24
CA GLU A 20 7.43 19.57 -0.95
C GLU A 20 6.80 18.58 0.04
N ILE A 21 5.79 17.82 -0.39
CA ILE A 21 5.17 16.74 0.39
C ILE A 21 6.24 15.72 0.81
N ARG A 22 7.16 15.34 -0.09
CA ARG A 22 8.27 14.42 0.21
C ARG A 22 9.12 14.96 1.37
N LYS A 23 9.55 16.22 1.31
CA LYS A 23 10.38 16.86 2.36
C LYS A 23 9.67 16.93 3.70
N ILE A 24 8.39 17.28 3.71
CA ILE A 24 7.59 17.35 4.94
C ILE A 24 7.45 15.96 5.56
N VAL A 25 7.18 14.94 4.74
CA VAL A 25 6.97 13.56 5.24
C VAL A 25 8.28 12.93 5.73
N GLU A 26 9.43 13.31 5.16
CA GLU A 26 10.73 12.82 5.65
C GLU A 26 11.05 13.28 7.09
N THR A 27 10.60 14.47 7.49
CA THR A 27 10.85 15.04 8.82
C THR A 27 9.76 14.68 9.85
N GLN A 28 8.61 14.21 9.40
CA GLN A 28 7.44 14.00 10.27
C GLN A 28 7.28 12.52 10.71
N GLU A 29 6.88 12.30 11.97
CA GLU A 29 6.80 10.95 12.55
C GLU A 29 5.43 10.25 12.39
N ASN A 30 4.40 10.97 11.94
CA ASN A 30 3.04 10.44 11.82
C ASN A 30 2.28 11.11 10.66
N ALA A 31 2.90 11.16 9.49
CA ALA A 31 2.23 11.65 8.29
C ALA A 31 1.52 10.51 7.56
N ILE A 32 0.34 10.80 7.01
CA ILE A 32 -0.39 9.89 6.13
C ILE A 32 -0.31 10.46 4.72
N ILE A 33 0.04 9.62 3.75
CA ILE A 33 -0.06 9.96 2.33
C ILE A 33 -1.10 9.05 1.70
N ILE A 34 -2.09 9.66 1.07
CA ILE A 34 -3.05 9.01 0.21
C ILE A 34 -2.60 9.28 -1.22
N ALA A 35 -2.03 8.28 -1.88
CA ALA A 35 -1.48 8.44 -3.21
C ALA A 35 -2.15 7.52 -4.24
N SER A 36 -2.33 8.03 -5.45
CA SER A 36 -2.66 7.20 -6.60
C SER A 36 -1.46 6.34 -7.00
N TYR A 37 -1.72 5.18 -7.58
CA TYR A 37 -0.68 4.23 -7.95
C TYR A 37 0.36 4.83 -8.91
N GLY A 38 -0.07 5.46 -9.99
CA GLY A 38 0.82 6.00 -11.02
C GLY A 38 1.77 7.06 -10.48
N THR A 39 1.30 7.89 -9.55
CA THR A 39 2.13 8.94 -8.93
C THR A 39 3.08 8.43 -7.87
N PHE A 40 2.75 7.31 -7.24
CA PHE A 40 3.60 6.70 -6.22
C PHE A 40 4.64 5.74 -6.84
N SER A 41 4.31 5.07 -7.95
CA SER A 41 5.24 4.18 -8.66
C SER A 41 6.38 4.93 -9.32
N THR A 42 6.14 6.18 -9.73
CA THR A 42 7.09 7.03 -10.45
C THR A 42 6.97 8.45 -9.93
N GLY A 43 7.99 8.93 -9.21
CA GLY A 43 8.14 10.36 -8.93
C GLY A 43 8.27 10.77 -7.46
N ILE A 44 8.07 9.88 -6.47
CA ILE A 44 8.24 10.22 -5.05
C ILE A 44 9.02 9.12 -4.34
N SER A 45 10.34 9.30 -4.20
CA SER A 45 11.17 8.40 -3.39
C SER A 45 11.07 8.81 -1.92
N ILE A 46 10.28 8.07 -1.14
CA ILE A 46 10.10 8.34 0.31
C ILE A 46 10.84 7.29 1.11
N ARG A 47 11.94 7.68 1.76
CA ARG A 47 12.78 6.77 2.56
C ARG A 47 12.07 6.30 3.84
N ARG A 48 11.30 7.20 4.49
CA ARG A 48 10.69 6.99 5.81
C ARG A 48 9.26 6.38 5.78
N LEU A 49 9.00 5.38 4.93
CA LEU A 49 7.70 4.69 4.87
C LEU A 49 7.58 3.46 5.79
N ASN A 50 6.99 3.59 6.97
CA ASN A 50 6.88 2.46 7.91
C ASN A 50 5.75 1.47 7.56
N ASN A 51 4.62 1.98 7.09
CA ASN A 51 3.43 1.19 6.78
C ASN A 51 2.91 1.57 5.40
N ILE A 52 2.56 0.56 4.61
CA ILE A 52 1.95 0.73 3.28
C ILE A 52 0.62 0.00 3.30
N ILE A 53 -0.43 0.63 2.79
CA ILE A 53 -1.77 0.03 2.70
C ILE A 53 -2.20 -0.03 1.24
N PHE A 54 -2.44 -1.23 0.73
CA PHE A 54 -3.07 -1.43 -0.57
C PHE A 54 -4.58 -1.51 -0.40
N ALA A 55 -5.22 -0.35 -0.56
CA ALA A 55 -6.67 -0.21 -0.46
C ALA A 55 -7.43 -0.49 -1.77
N SER A 56 -6.78 -1.02 -2.82
CA SER A 56 -7.52 -1.38 -4.04
C SER A 56 -6.98 -2.64 -4.73
N PRO A 57 -7.87 -3.43 -5.34
CA PRO A 57 -7.62 -4.83 -5.67
C PRO A 57 -7.04 -5.02 -7.08
N SER A 58 -5.84 -4.51 -7.33
CA SER A 58 -5.17 -4.66 -8.63
C SER A 58 -4.06 -5.72 -8.62
N LYS A 59 -4.00 -6.48 -9.71
CA LYS A 59 -2.99 -7.52 -9.99
C LYS A 59 -1.56 -7.00 -10.11
N SER A 60 -1.37 -5.78 -10.63
CA SER A 60 -0.03 -5.24 -10.93
C SER A 60 0.71 -4.64 -9.72
N ARG A 61 0.04 -4.52 -8.57
CA ARG A 61 0.54 -3.74 -7.43
C ARG A 61 1.83 -4.27 -6.81
N ILE A 62 2.04 -5.59 -6.84
CA ILE A 62 3.27 -6.18 -6.28
C ILE A 62 4.50 -5.86 -7.13
N ARG A 63 4.40 -5.84 -8.46
CA ARG A 63 5.55 -5.46 -9.29
C ARG A 63 6.01 -4.02 -9.04
N VAL A 64 5.07 -3.12 -8.74
CA VAL A 64 5.42 -1.77 -8.29
C VAL A 64 5.90 -1.74 -6.84
N LEU A 65 5.41 -2.62 -5.98
CA LEU A 65 6.03 -2.77 -4.66
C LEU A 65 7.48 -3.27 -4.78
N GLN A 66 7.80 -4.15 -5.73
CA GLN A 66 9.18 -4.58 -5.96
C GLN A 66 10.06 -3.44 -6.46
N SER A 67 9.54 -2.54 -7.31
CA SER A 67 10.27 -1.33 -7.69
C SER A 67 10.50 -0.45 -6.47
N ILE A 68 9.44 -0.10 -5.73
CA ILE A 68 9.48 0.70 -4.49
C ILE A 68 10.35 0.03 -3.40
N GLY A 69 10.35 -1.30 -3.33
CA GLY A 69 11.10 -2.13 -2.39
C GLY A 69 12.61 -1.94 -2.49
N ARG A 70 13.12 -1.57 -3.67
CA ARG A 70 14.53 -1.16 -3.84
C ARG A 70 14.81 0.22 -3.24
N GLN A 71 13.82 1.12 -3.18
CA GLN A 71 13.92 2.42 -2.49
C GLN A 71 13.57 2.35 -0.99
N LEU A 72 12.83 1.33 -0.55
CA LEU A 72 12.51 1.07 0.86
C LEU A 72 13.69 0.51 1.68
N ARG A 73 14.87 0.33 1.05
CA ARG A 73 16.07 -0.22 1.71
C ARG A 73 16.38 0.56 3.00
N VAL A 74 16.65 -0.23 4.03
CA VAL A 74 17.06 0.14 5.40
C VAL A 74 17.69 1.53 5.46
N SER A 75 16.97 2.48 6.05
CA SER A 75 17.59 3.72 6.53
C SER A 75 18.05 3.49 7.97
N GLU A 76 19.02 4.27 8.45
CA GLU A 76 19.57 4.18 9.83
C GLU A 76 18.52 4.15 10.93
N HIS A 77 17.31 4.66 10.66
CA HIS A 77 16.20 4.73 11.61
C HIS A 77 15.13 3.64 11.46
N LYS A 78 15.33 2.62 10.60
CA LYS A 78 14.21 1.77 10.15
C LYS A 78 14.57 0.29 10.11
N MET A 79 14.03 -0.47 11.07
CA MET A 79 14.23 -1.92 11.14
C MET A 79 13.24 -2.75 10.31
N VAL A 80 11.99 -2.30 10.11
CA VAL A 80 10.95 -3.08 9.40
C VAL A 80 9.95 -2.17 8.69
N ALA A 81 9.62 -2.47 7.42
CA ALA A 81 8.47 -1.90 6.70
C ALA A 81 7.36 -2.94 6.61
N ARG A 82 6.10 -2.54 6.86
CA ARG A 82 4.94 -3.45 6.83
C ARG A 82 4.00 -3.10 5.67
N LEU A 83 3.60 -4.11 4.92
CA LEU A 83 2.57 -4.01 3.89
C LEU A 83 1.27 -4.63 4.40
N PHE A 84 0.19 -3.85 4.34
CA PHE A 84 -1.17 -4.29 4.54
C PHE A 84 -1.85 -4.36 3.18
N ASP A 85 -2.18 -5.58 2.73
CA ASP A 85 -2.87 -5.80 1.47
C ASP A 85 -4.33 -6.18 1.74
N ILE A 86 -5.26 -5.32 1.31
CA ILE A 86 -6.68 -5.46 1.57
C ILE A 86 -7.38 -6.00 0.32
N GLY A 87 -8.30 -6.93 0.53
CA GLY A 87 -9.15 -7.49 -0.51
C GLY A 87 -10.52 -7.82 0.05
N ASP A 88 -11.53 -7.56 -0.77
CA ASP A 88 -12.93 -7.81 -0.41
C ASP A 88 -13.33 -9.23 -0.80
N ASP A 89 -13.68 -10.04 0.20
CA ASP A 89 -14.28 -11.35 -0.01
C ASP A 89 -15.78 -11.17 -0.25
N LEU A 90 -16.17 -11.13 -1.52
CA LEU A 90 -17.56 -11.07 -1.97
C LEU A 90 -17.98 -12.39 -2.63
N SER A 91 -17.28 -13.48 -2.30
CA SER A 91 -17.51 -14.79 -2.89
C SER A 91 -18.89 -15.34 -2.49
N TRP A 92 -19.56 -16.02 -3.42
CA TRP A 92 -20.87 -16.62 -3.17
C TRP A 92 -20.93 -18.05 -3.70
N LYS A 93 -21.16 -19.02 -2.81
CA LYS A 93 -21.12 -20.46 -3.14
C LYS A 93 -19.80 -20.80 -3.85
N SER A 94 -19.86 -21.31 -5.07
CA SER A 94 -18.69 -21.63 -5.90
C SER A 94 -18.14 -20.43 -6.68
N TRP A 95 -18.84 -19.31 -6.69
CA TRP A 95 -18.40 -18.11 -7.40
C TRP A 95 -17.39 -17.32 -6.57
N VAL A 96 -16.22 -17.05 -7.15
CA VAL A 96 -15.16 -16.24 -6.56
C VAL A 96 -15.10 -14.90 -7.27
N ASN A 97 -15.21 -13.80 -6.53
CA ASN A 97 -15.14 -12.45 -7.09
C ASN A 97 -13.73 -12.09 -7.56
N HIS A 98 -13.65 -11.10 -8.44
CA HIS A 98 -12.40 -10.67 -9.08
C HIS A 98 -11.32 -10.23 -8.07
N THR A 99 -11.74 -9.54 -7.02
CA THR A 99 -10.93 -9.07 -5.89
C THR A 99 -10.16 -10.21 -5.24
N MET A 100 -10.85 -11.32 -4.96
CA MET A 100 -10.28 -12.51 -4.32
C MET A 100 -9.37 -13.29 -5.26
N ARG A 101 -9.71 -13.38 -6.56
CA ARG A 101 -8.80 -13.97 -7.56
C ARG A 101 -7.47 -13.22 -7.61
N HIS A 102 -7.51 -11.88 -7.63
CA HIS A 102 -6.30 -11.07 -7.59
C HIS A 102 -5.54 -11.20 -6.27
N MET A 103 -6.22 -11.31 -5.13
CA MET A 103 -5.56 -11.53 -3.84
C MET A 103 -4.82 -12.88 -3.82
N ASN A 104 -5.43 -13.94 -4.36
CA ASN A 104 -4.78 -15.25 -4.46
C ASN A 104 -3.53 -15.22 -5.35
N GLU A 105 -3.57 -14.49 -6.48
CA GLU A 105 -2.37 -14.28 -7.30
C GLU A 105 -1.28 -13.51 -6.56
N ARG A 106 -1.67 -12.54 -5.72
CA ARG A 106 -0.74 -11.75 -4.91
C ARG A 106 -0.08 -12.57 -3.81
N ILE A 107 -0.83 -13.43 -3.12
CA ILE A 107 -0.32 -14.36 -2.11
C ILE A 107 0.77 -15.27 -2.71
N LYS A 108 0.52 -15.83 -3.90
CA LYS A 108 1.53 -16.64 -4.61
C LYS A 108 2.83 -15.89 -4.87
N ILE A 109 2.74 -14.60 -5.19
CA ILE A 109 3.94 -13.77 -5.38
C ILE A 109 4.65 -13.53 -4.03
N TYR A 110 3.91 -13.31 -2.94
CA TYR A 110 4.52 -13.18 -1.61
C TYR A 110 5.28 -14.46 -1.21
N GLU A 111 4.70 -15.62 -1.46
CA GLU A 111 5.33 -16.92 -1.25
C GLU A 111 6.58 -17.10 -2.12
N SER A 112 6.49 -16.84 -3.42
CA SER A 112 7.61 -17.03 -4.36
C SER A 112 8.81 -16.12 -4.06
N GLU A 113 8.55 -14.93 -3.54
CA GLU A 113 9.57 -13.95 -3.16
C GLU A 113 10.08 -14.14 -1.72
N GLY A 114 9.55 -15.13 -0.99
CA GLY A 114 9.96 -15.42 0.39
C GLY A 114 9.51 -14.40 1.43
N PHE A 115 8.49 -13.58 1.13
CA PHE A 115 7.95 -12.64 2.09
C PHE A 115 7.16 -13.37 3.20
N THR A 116 7.54 -13.11 4.46
CA THR A 116 6.73 -13.51 5.61
C THR A 116 5.40 -12.74 5.57
N HIS A 117 4.29 -13.48 5.53
CA HIS A 117 2.95 -12.89 5.51
C HIS A 117 1.97 -13.70 6.36
N LYS A 118 0.87 -13.05 6.74
CA LYS A 118 -0.25 -13.67 7.45
C LYS A 118 -1.55 -13.17 6.82
N VAL A 119 -2.42 -14.11 6.45
CA VAL A 119 -3.76 -13.78 5.99
C VAL A 119 -4.67 -13.66 7.21
N VAL A 120 -5.41 -12.55 7.30
CA VAL A 120 -6.37 -12.30 8.38
C VAL A 120 -7.72 -12.01 7.73
N LYS A 121 -8.73 -12.83 8.02
CA LYS A 121 -10.11 -12.56 7.64
C LYS A 121 -10.74 -11.66 8.71
N VAL A 122 -11.29 -10.53 8.28
CA VAL A 122 -11.99 -9.58 9.14
C VAL A 122 -13.45 -9.57 8.74
N ASP A 123 -14.34 -9.83 9.70
CA ASP A 123 -15.77 -9.64 9.50
C ASP A 123 -16.10 -8.15 9.69
N ILE A 124 -16.70 -7.55 8.66
CA ILE A 124 -17.06 -6.13 8.65
C ILE A 124 -18.43 -5.86 9.28
N GLY A 125 -19.14 -6.89 9.77
CA GLY A 125 -20.38 -6.73 10.52
C GLY A 125 -21.50 -6.15 9.66
N GLY A 126 -22.12 -7.00 8.84
CA GLY A 126 -23.35 -6.69 8.11
C GLY A 126 -24.25 -7.92 8.07
N LYS A 127 -25.56 -7.75 8.32
CA LYS A 127 -26.53 -8.84 8.12
C LYS A 127 -26.44 -9.26 6.64
N GLN A 128 -26.00 -10.49 6.38
CA GLN A 128 -26.21 -11.11 5.08
C GLN A 128 -27.72 -11.28 4.91
N THR A 129 -28.34 -10.38 4.13
CA THR A 129 -29.75 -10.48 3.71
C THR A 129 -29.89 -11.48 2.59
#